data_AF-A0A7S0E9N9-F1
#
_entry.id   AF-A0A7S0E9N9-F1
#
_cell.length_a   1.000
_cell.length_b   1.000
_cell.length_c   1.000
_cell.angle_alpha   90.00
_cell.angle_beta   90.00
_cell.angle_gamma   90.00
#
_symmetry.space_group_name_H-M   'P 1'
#
loop_
_entity.id
_entity.type
_entity.pdbx_description
1 polymer ?
#
loop_
_entity_poly.entity_id
_entity_poly.type
_entity_poly.pdbx_seq_one_letter_code
_entity_poly.pdbx_strand_id
1 'polypeptide(L)'
;MKTMTKQYEEELDVLLRARGHPGMKVVDMNTLSEKRKSEKNTRTTLLRQRSFEARGSEIHSVDTLHASASVKTGTQAVQFFATADESEETKVMFLNRCDTGLDFRPYDLVVIPREEIKSEHFTISASGVVHINPGVPAQFTPLSEWWRASSIFSTLRTIPFFKNYLVSKTRLLWFENVRYRKYCQIRRRLVSRLFLAKKAFFSILMEINRQTVDVRNVKFIQVKDKTTYSIDDFAESQTGVRSQATKVFESICDKVQTLLEKVCEDVSSRVRQLELGPKEDEAANSNGKVRSKSMQQEKQEAIARQRALALARQEVGLLTNFIRLADYMMVESLMTLTVES
;
A
#
# COMPACT_ATOMS: atom_id res chain seq x y z
N MET A 1 16.81 -6.95 7.76
CA MET A 1 15.57 -6.56 8.47
C MET A 1 15.20 -5.09 8.27
N LYS A 2 16.10 -4.13 8.53
CA LYS A 2 15.82 -2.68 8.35
C LYS A 2 15.35 -2.28 6.94
N THR A 3 15.86 -2.92 5.89
CA THR A 3 15.44 -2.71 4.49
C THR A 3 14.04 -3.21 4.17
N MET A 4 13.61 -4.33 4.77
CA MET A 4 12.26 -4.89 4.59
C MET A 4 11.21 -4.04 5.30
N THR A 5 11.54 -3.48 6.47
CA THR A 5 10.66 -2.56 7.20
C THR A 5 10.49 -1.24 6.45
N LYS A 6 11.58 -0.68 5.91
CA LYS A 6 11.56 0.57 5.12
C LYS A 6 10.72 0.42 3.85
N GLN A 7 10.85 -0.70 3.15
CA GLN A 7 10.07 -0.98 1.95
C GLN A 7 8.58 -1.23 2.25
N TYR A 8 8.26 -1.81 3.40
CA TYR A 8 6.88 -1.98 3.86
C TYR A 8 6.22 -0.65 4.22
N GLU A 9 6.97 0.27 4.83
CA GLU A 9 6.51 1.63 5.13
C GLU A 9 6.28 2.45 3.84
N GLU A 10 7.12 2.28 2.83
CA GLU A 10 6.94 2.88 1.50
C GLU A 10 5.71 2.32 0.77
N GLU A 11 5.51 1.00 0.76
CA GLU A 11 4.30 0.38 0.17
C GLU A 11 3.02 0.83 0.90
N LEU A 12 3.09 1.00 2.22
CA LEU A 12 1.98 1.54 3.01
C LEU A 12 1.73 3.02 2.69
N ASP A 13 2.79 3.82 2.55
CA ASP A 13 2.71 5.24 2.20
C ASP A 13 2.09 5.46 0.83
N VAL A 14 2.48 4.67 -0.17
CA VAL A 14 1.90 4.70 -1.51
C VAL A 14 0.40 4.34 -1.48
N LEU A 15 0.01 3.32 -0.72
CA LEU A 15 -1.39 2.94 -0.56
C LEU A 15 -2.21 3.99 0.20
N LEU A 16 -1.61 4.69 1.15
CA LEU A 16 -2.24 5.80 1.86
C LEU A 16 -2.45 7.00 0.92
N ARG A 17 -1.44 7.36 0.11
CA ARG A 17 -1.55 8.44 -0.88
C ARG A 17 -2.58 8.17 -1.96
N ALA A 18 -2.68 6.94 -2.44
CA ALA A 18 -3.72 6.52 -3.40
C ALA A 18 -5.15 6.70 -2.88
N ARG A 19 -5.33 6.79 -1.56
CA ARG A 19 -6.63 7.04 -0.89
C ARG A 19 -6.82 8.50 -0.45
N GLY A 20 -6.02 9.43 -0.99
CA GLY A 20 -6.10 10.86 -0.68
C GLY A 20 -5.48 11.26 0.67
N HIS A 21 -4.69 10.38 1.29
CA HIS A 21 -3.90 10.75 2.48
C HIS A 21 -2.64 11.53 2.05
N PRO A 22 -2.17 12.54 2.81
CA PRO A 22 -0.92 13.27 2.52
C PRO A 22 0.38 12.44 2.57
N GLY A 23 0.28 11.11 2.68
CA GLY A 23 1.35 10.19 3.02
C GLY A 23 1.76 10.21 4.49
N MET A 24 2.40 9.15 4.96
CA MET A 24 3.25 9.15 6.15
C MET A 24 4.48 9.97 5.83
N LYS A 25 4.55 11.21 6.34
CA LYS A 25 5.82 11.95 6.41
C LYS A 25 6.74 11.24 7.42
N VAL A 26 7.29 10.08 7.06
CA VAL A 26 8.40 9.47 7.78
C VAL A 26 9.62 10.31 7.44
N VAL A 27 9.79 11.40 8.18
CA VAL A 27 10.96 12.26 8.06
C VAL A 27 12.11 11.51 8.72
N ASP A 28 12.97 10.88 7.92
CA ASP A 28 14.26 10.35 8.40
C ASP A 28 14.99 11.51 9.11
N MET A 29 15.40 11.36 10.37
CA MET A 29 16.11 12.41 11.14
C MET A 29 17.37 12.96 10.42
N ASN A 30 17.95 12.17 9.49
CA ASN A 30 19.05 12.60 8.64
C ASN A 30 18.63 13.57 7.53
N THR A 31 17.41 13.46 6.95
CA THR A 31 16.93 14.38 5.89
C THR A 31 16.59 15.77 6.43
N LEU A 32 16.29 15.92 7.72
CA LEU A 32 16.17 17.24 8.38
C LEU A 32 17.52 17.97 8.45
N SER A 33 18.62 17.22 8.62
CA SER A 33 19.97 17.80 8.68
C SER A 33 20.46 18.22 7.29
N GLU A 34 20.12 17.47 6.24
CA GLU A 34 20.48 17.77 4.86
C GLU A 34 19.61 18.88 4.25
N LYS A 35 18.31 18.92 4.54
CA LYS A 35 17.44 20.06 4.16
C LYS A 35 17.89 21.37 4.79
N ARG A 36 18.28 21.37 6.08
CA ARG A 36 18.80 22.56 6.75
C ARG A 36 20.15 23.03 6.19
N LYS A 37 20.97 22.15 5.62
CA LYS A 37 22.23 22.51 4.94
C LYS A 37 21.99 23.00 3.51
N SER A 38 21.08 22.36 2.77
CA SER A 38 20.67 22.76 1.42
C SER A 38 20.01 24.14 1.41
N GLU A 39 19.08 24.40 2.34
CA GLU A 39 18.39 25.71 2.47
C GLU A 39 19.35 26.84 2.83
N LYS A 40 20.40 26.57 3.62
CA LYS A 40 21.44 27.56 3.95
C LYS A 40 22.30 27.93 2.73
N ASN A 41 22.65 26.97 1.88
CA ASN A 41 23.45 27.20 0.67
C ASN A 41 22.67 27.88 -0.46
N THR A 42 21.37 27.60 -0.62
CA THR A 42 20.49 28.32 -1.56
C THR A 42 20.23 29.75 -1.12
N ARG A 43 20.16 30.01 0.19
CA ARG A 43 19.98 31.37 0.73
C ARG A 43 21.23 32.24 0.52
N THR A 44 22.44 31.67 0.55
CA THR A 44 23.68 32.40 0.27
C THR A 44 23.90 32.69 -1.22
N THR A 45 23.41 31.82 -2.11
CA THR A 45 23.54 32.00 -3.57
C THR A 45 22.51 32.98 -4.13
N LEU A 46 21.27 32.99 -3.63
CA LEU A 46 20.23 33.95 -4.04
C LEU A 46 20.50 35.39 -3.56
N LEU A 47 21.17 35.57 -2.42
CA LEU A 47 21.57 36.89 -1.90
C LEU A 47 22.67 37.56 -2.73
N ARG A 48 23.46 36.80 -3.50
CA ARG A 48 24.53 37.34 -4.36
C ARG A 48 24.04 37.75 -5.76
N GLN A 49 22.87 37.27 -6.17
CA GLN A 49 22.38 37.42 -7.55
C GLN A 49 21.31 38.53 -7.72
N ARG A 50 20.81 39.12 -6.62
CA ARG A 50 19.79 40.20 -6.64
C ARG A 50 20.33 41.63 -6.52
N SER A 51 21.64 41.83 -6.66
CA SER A 51 22.27 43.16 -6.60
C SER A 51 22.22 43.94 -7.91
N PHE A 52 21.56 43.44 -8.95
CA PHE A 52 21.38 44.14 -10.21
C PHE A 52 19.91 44.06 -10.63
N GLU A 53 19.36 45.23 -10.99
CA GLU A 53 18.01 45.47 -11.53
C GLU A 53 16.87 45.63 -10.52
N ALA A 54 16.80 46.83 -9.93
CA ALA A 54 15.53 47.46 -9.59
C ALA A 54 15.63 48.97 -9.91
N ARG A 55 15.34 49.32 -11.17
CA ARG A 55 14.86 50.66 -11.52
C ARG A 55 13.35 50.60 -11.60
N GLY A 56 12.67 51.44 -10.82
CA GLY A 56 11.28 51.80 -11.05
C GLY A 56 10.38 51.70 -9.83
N SER A 57 10.01 52.88 -9.33
CA SER A 57 8.86 53.18 -8.45
C SER A 57 9.04 52.88 -6.97
N GLU A 58 9.76 53.78 -6.29
CA GLU A 58 9.64 53.98 -4.84
C GLU A 58 8.18 54.34 -4.51
N ILE A 59 7.50 53.47 -3.79
CA ILE A 59 6.26 53.80 -3.07
C ILE A 59 6.62 53.75 -1.59
N HIS A 60 6.41 54.88 -0.92
CA HIS A 60 6.82 55.23 0.44
C HIS A 60 6.80 54.07 1.44
N SER A 61 7.97 53.78 2.01
CA SER A 61 8.25 52.65 2.90
C SER A 61 8.29 53.02 4.39
N VAL A 62 7.80 54.20 4.78
CA VAL A 62 8.04 54.73 6.13
C VAL A 62 6.77 54.72 7.02
N ASP A 63 5.57 54.83 6.46
CA ASP A 63 4.37 55.10 7.27
C ASP A 63 3.46 53.90 7.59
N THR A 64 3.73 52.71 7.02
CA THR A 64 2.98 51.47 7.35
C THR A 64 3.19 50.98 8.80
N LEU A 65 4.11 51.58 9.55
CA LEU A 65 4.47 51.15 10.92
C LEU A 65 3.53 51.70 12.00
N HIS A 66 2.87 52.84 11.77
CA HIS A 66 2.06 53.49 12.82
C HIS A 66 0.63 52.92 12.93
N ALA A 67 0.02 52.43 11.83
CA ALA A 67 -1.28 51.76 11.86
C ALA A 67 -1.19 50.26 12.22
N SER A 68 -0.01 49.63 12.04
CA SER A 68 0.19 48.20 12.28
C SER A 68 0.28 47.79 13.76
N ALA A 69 0.35 48.74 14.70
CA ALA A 69 0.56 48.43 16.12
C ALA A 69 -0.73 47.98 16.85
N SER A 70 -1.91 48.46 16.41
CA SER A 70 -3.20 48.15 17.03
C SER A 70 -3.92 46.95 16.40
N VAL A 71 -3.64 46.65 15.13
CA VAL A 71 -4.32 45.60 14.35
C VAL A 71 -3.44 44.35 14.27
N LYS A 72 -3.80 43.29 15.01
CA LYS A 72 -3.03 42.04 15.05
C LYS A 72 -3.69 40.89 14.29
N THR A 73 -5.02 40.92 14.17
CA THR A 73 -5.80 39.83 13.56
C THR A 73 -6.42 40.27 12.23
N GLY A 74 -6.69 39.31 11.36
CA GLY A 74 -7.38 39.54 10.09
C GLY A 74 -8.76 40.17 10.27
N THR A 75 -9.50 39.80 11.32
CA THR A 75 -10.80 40.39 11.64
C THR A 75 -10.69 41.86 11.98
N GLN A 76 -9.67 42.24 12.77
CA GLN A 76 -9.39 43.65 13.07
C GLN A 76 -8.96 44.42 11.82
N ALA A 77 -8.21 43.79 10.92
CA ALA A 77 -7.81 44.41 9.66
C ALA A 77 -9.01 44.66 8.75
N VAL A 78 -9.97 43.71 8.67
CA VAL A 78 -11.22 43.91 7.93
C VAL A 78 -12.05 45.03 8.55
N GLN A 79 -12.15 45.10 9.88
CA GLN A 79 -12.88 46.18 10.56
C GLN A 79 -12.23 47.54 10.33
N PHE A 80 -10.90 47.61 10.41
CA PHE A 80 -10.12 48.81 10.11
C PHE A 80 -10.45 49.34 8.71
N PHE A 81 -10.32 48.49 7.68
CA PHE A 81 -10.64 48.87 6.30
C PHE A 81 -12.13 49.08 6.00
N ALA A 82 -13.03 48.64 6.88
CA ALA A 82 -14.46 48.90 6.76
C ALA A 82 -14.88 50.23 7.38
N THR A 83 -14.12 50.74 8.37
CA THR A 83 -14.36 52.03 9.02
C THR A 83 -13.44 53.15 8.51
N ALA A 84 -12.36 52.78 7.83
CA ALA A 84 -11.39 53.70 7.26
C ALA A 84 -12.04 54.59 6.19
N ASP A 85 -11.79 55.89 6.28
CA ASP A 85 -12.16 56.85 5.25
C ASP A 85 -11.13 56.80 4.10
N GLU A 86 -11.48 57.27 2.90
CA GLU A 86 -10.64 57.18 1.69
C GLU A 86 -9.29 57.94 1.83
N SER A 87 -9.12 58.70 2.91
CA SER A 87 -7.96 59.52 3.26
C SER A 87 -6.93 58.82 4.16
N GLU A 88 -7.14 57.57 4.58
CA GLU A 88 -6.14 56.85 5.38
C GLU A 88 -4.91 56.42 4.56
N GLU A 89 -3.71 56.69 5.09
CA GLU A 89 -2.44 56.49 4.40
C GLU A 89 -2.08 55.00 4.21
N THR A 90 -2.60 54.12 5.07
CA THR A 90 -2.35 52.67 4.99
C THR A 90 -3.32 52.02 4.01
N LYS A 91 -2.95 51.95 2.73
CA LYS A 91 -3.81 51.39 1.68
C LYS A 91 -3.89 49.86 1.68
N VAL A 92 -2.89 49.18 2.25
CA VAL A 92 -2.72 47.73 2.14
C VAL A 92 -2.03 47.16 3.39
N MET A 93 -2.55 46.03 3.91
CA MET A 93 -1.88 45.23 4.95
C MET A 93 -1.53 43.82 4.44
N PHE A 94 -0.42 43.27 4.94
CA PHE A 94 0.04 41.91 4.63
C PHE A 94 -0.28 40.95 5.78
N LEU A 95 -0.79 39.77 5.44
CA LEU A 95 -1.20 38.76 6.41
C LEU A 95 -0.72 37.36 6.02
N ASN A 96 -0.42 36.53 7.01
CA ASN A 96 -0.28 35.09 6.80
C ASN A 96 -1.44 34.34 7.47
N ARG A 97 -1.69 33.11 7.02
CA ARG A 97 -2.60 32.20 7.72
C ARG A 97 -2.03 31.86 9.10
N CYS A 98 -2.87 31.90 10.12
CA CYS A 98 -2.52 31.49 11.48
C CYS A 98 -2.20 29.99 11.51
N ASP A 99 -1.09 29.61 12.15
CA ASP A 99 -0.74 28.20 12.33
C ASP A 99 -1.58 27.61 13.47
N THR A 100 -2.73 27.06 13.09
CA THR A 100 -3.70 26.42 13.99
C THR A 100 -3.47 24.91 14.10
N GLY A 101 -2.36 24.39 13.55
CA GLY A 101 -1.98 22.99 13.62
C GLY A 101 -3.01 22.06 12.99
N LEU A 102 -3.76 21.34 13.83
CA LEU A 102 -4.78 20.37 13.40
C LEU A 102 -6.19 20.96 13.30
N ASP A 103 -6.42 22.16 13.84
CA ASP A 103 -7.72 22.83 13.74
C ASP A 103 -7.77 23.62 12.43
N PHE A 104 -8.44 23.08 11.40
CA PHE A 104 -8.51 23.77 10.12
C PHE A 104 -9.37 25.04 10.23
N ARG A 105 -8.70 26.21 10.18
CA ARG A 105 -9.30 27.55 10.18
C ARG A 105 -8.68 28.43 9.09
N PRO A 106 -9.25 28.45 7.87
CA PRO A 106 -8.63 29.09 6.72
C PRO A 106 -8.73 30.63 6.73
N TYR A 107 -9.70 31.20 7.45
CA TYR A 107 -9.96 32.65 7.53
C TYR A 107 -9.26 33.35 8.71
N ASP A 108 -8.62 32.58 9.61
CA ASP A 108 -7.86 33.14 10.72
C ASP A 108 -6.51 33.62 10.19
N LEU A 109 -6.43 34.93 9.92
CA LEU A 109 -5.24 35.60 9.42
C LEU A 109 -4.54 36.41 10.51
N VAL A 110 -3.22 36.54 10.43
CA VAL A 110 -2.39 37.34 11.33
C VAL A 110 -1.66 38.40 10.52
N VAL A 111 -1.75 39.66 10.95
CA VAL A 111 -1.04 40.79 10.30
C VAL A 111 0.44 40.69 10.63
N ILE A 112 1.28 40.71 9.59
CA ILE A 112 2.72 40.50 9.73
C ILE A 112 3.48 41.53 8.88
N PRO A 113 4.63 42.04 9.34
CA PRO A 113 5.48 42.93 8.56
C PRO A 113 5.95 42.30 7.24
N ARG A 114 6.30 43.15 6.26
CA ARG A 114 6.71 42.69 4.92
C ARG A 114 7.92 41.75 4.92
N GLU A 115 8.78 41.86 5.93
CA GLU A 115 10.01 41.09 6.07
C GLU A 115 9.78 39.61 6.43
N GLU A 116 8.62 39.29 7.03
CA GLU A 116 8.27 37.94 7.54
C GLU A 116 7.16 37.25 6.71
N ILE A 117 6.91 37.74 5.49
CA ILE A 117 5.93 37.16 4.58
C ILE A 117 6.34 35.73 4.17
N LYS A 118 5.40 34.78 4.30
CA LYS A 118 5.60 33.39 3.84
C LYS A 118 5.30 33.27 2.34
N SER A 119 5.69 32.15 1.73
CA SER A 119 5.45 31.91 0.31
C SER A 119 3.95 31.99 -0.04
N GLU A 120 3.08 31.37 0.76
CA GLU A 120 1.63 31.57 0.71
C GLU A 120 1.25 32.69 1.69
N HIS A 121 0.67 33.78 1.20
CA HIS A 121 0.27 34.95 1.99
C HIS A 121 -0.98 35.63 1.44
N PHE A 122 -1.51 36.57 2.22
CA PHE A 122 -2.71 37.34 1.92
C PHE A 122 -2.42 38.83 1.99
N THR A 123 -3.12 39.59 1.17
CA THR A 123 -3.06 41.05 1.14
C THR A 123 -4.48 41.58 1.26
N ILE A 124 -4.73 42.47 2.21
CA ILE A 124 -6.05 43.07 2.42
C ILE A 124 -5.99 44.58 2.16
N SER A 125 -7.02 45.08 1.48
CA SER A 125 -7.30 46.49 1.27
C SER A 125 -8.79 46.78 1.42
N ALA A 126 -9.18 48.05 1.36
CA ALA A 126 -10.59 48.46 1.38
C ALA A 126 -11.44 47.77 0.28
N SER A 127 -10.83 47.45 -0.87
CA SER A 127 -11.54 46.79 -1.97
C SER A 127 -11.70 45.27 -1.77
N GLY A 128 -10.75 44.61 -1.12
CA GLY A 128 -10.81 43.16 -0.95
C GLY A 128 -9.53 42.48 -0.46
N VAL A 129 -9.61 41.15 -0.42
CA VAL A 129 -8.53 40.25 -0.01
C VAL A 129 -7.98 39.54 -1.23
N VAL A 130 -6.66 39.61 -1.41
CA VAL A 130 -5.93 38.88 -2.44
C VAL A 130 -5.19 37.72 -1.77
N HIS A 131 -5.45 36.50 -2.23
CA HIS A 131 -4.70 35.31 -1.84
C HIS A 131 -3.58 35.05 -2.85
N ILE A 132 -2.33 35.00 -2.36
CA ILE A 132 -1.13 34.78 -3.15
C ILE A 132 -0.54 33.43 -2.74
N ASN A 133 -0.54 32.48 -3.67
CA ASN A 133 0.02 31.13 -3.46
C ASN A 133 1.04 30.82 -4.58
N PRO A 134 2.27 30.37 -4.27
CA PRO A 134 3.25 30.03 -5.29
C PRO A 134 2.72 28.98 -6.27
N GLY A 135 2.71 29.33 -7.56
CA GLY A 135 2.31 28.42 -8.65
C GLY A 135 0.83 28.48 -9.04
N VAL A 136 0.01 29.31 -8.39
CA VAL A 136 -1.40 29.55 -8.75
C VAL A 136 -1.58 31.05 -8.99
N PRO A 137 -2.40 31.48 -9.97
CA PRO A 137 -2.73 32.89 -10.14
C PRO A 137 -3.36 33.47 -8.85
N ALA A 138 -3.04 34.72 -8.55
CA ALA A 138 -3.57 35.40 -7.38
C ALA A 138 -5.11 35.47 -7.45
N GLN A 139 -5.77 35.09 -6.37
CA GLN A 139 -7.24 35.10 -6.28
C GLN A 139 -7.70 36.33 -5.51
N PHE A 140 -8.43 37.21 -6.18
CA PHE A 140 -9.08 38.35 -5.54
C PHE A 140 -10.48 37.96 -5.04
N THR A 141 -10.79 38.33 -3.81
CA THR A 141 -12.12 38.18 -3.19
C THR A 141 -12.55 39.54 -2.62
N PRO A 142 -13.73 40.07 -2.98
CA PRO A 142 -14.24 41.31 -2.39
C PRO A 142 -14.31 41.23 -0.86
N LEU A 143 -14.07 42.36 -0.18
CA LEU A 143 -13.97 42.39 1.29
C LEU A 143 -15.28 41.90 1.96
N SER A 144 -16.43 42.27 1.39
CA SER A 144 -17.76 41.84 1.84
C SER A 144 -17.97 40.34 1.69
N GLU A 145 -17.51 39.74 0.60
CA GLU A 145 -17.59 38.30 0.36
C GLU A 145 -16.66 37.52 1.29
N TRP A 146 -15.44 38.02 1.50
CA TRP A 146 -14.49 37.43 2.45
C TRP A 146 -15.06 37.41 3.88
N TRP A 147 -15.62 38.52 4.33
CA TRP A 147 -16.28 38.62 5.64
C TRP A 147 -17.45 37.63 5.75
N ARG A 148 -18.32 37.60 4.74
CA ARG A 148 -19.45 36.66 4.68
C ARG A 148 -18.99 35.21 4.73
N ALA A 149 -17.96 34.86 3.96
CA ALA A 149 -17.42 33.50 3.89
C ALA A 149 -16.80 33.07 5.23
N SER A 150 -16.08 33.97 5.91
CA SER A 150 -15.54 33.75 7.26
C SER A 150 -16.65 33.52 8.30
N SER A 151 -17.72 34.33 8.24
CA SER A 151 -18.89 34.18 9.11
C SER A 151 -19.61 32.85 8.87
N ILE A 152 -19.92 32.51 7.60
CA ILE A 152 -20.53 31.24 7.23
C ILE A 152 -19.68 30.07 7.71
N PHE A 153 -18.36 30.12 7.54
CA PHE A 153 -17.45 29.07 7.99
C PHE A 153 -17.54 28.87 9.52
N SER A 154 -17.56 29.96 10.28
CA SER A 154 -17.72 29.93 11.73
C SER A 154 -19.06 29.32 12.14
N THR A 155 -20.15 29.71 11.47
CA THR A 155 -21.49 29.15 11.71
C THR A 155 -21.54 27.66 11.36
N LEU A 156 -21.00 27.25 10.21
CA LEU A 156 -20.94 25.83 9.81
C LEU A 156 -20.17 25.00 10.85
N ARG A 157 -19.09 25.54 11.44
CA ARG A 157 -18.32 24.88 12.49
C ARG A 157 -19.05 24.70 13.82
N THR A 158 -20.17 25.39 14.05
CA THR A 158 -21.02 25.16 15.23
C THR A 158 -21.85 23.88 15.09
N ILE A 159 -22.17 23.48 13.86
CA ILE A 159 -22.94 22.28 13.57
C ILE A 159 -22.09 21.05 13.97
N PRO A 160 -22.61 20.14 14.82
CA PRO A 160 -21.86 18.98 15.31
C PRO A 160 -21.24 18.11 14.21
N PHE A 161 -21.90 18.02 13.06
CA PHE A 161 -21.39 17.32 11.88
C PHE A 161 -20.04 17.88 11.42
N PHE A 162 -19.96 19.18 11.09
CA PHE A 162 -18.73 19.79 10.59
C PHE A 162 -17.66 19.92 11.68
N LYS A 163 -18.08 20.17 12.94
CA LYS A 163 -17.19 20.19 14.10
C LYS A 163 -16.43 18.87 14.27
N ASN A 164 -17.14 17.75 14.17
CA ASN A 164 -16.58 16.41 14.39
C ASN A 164 -16.16 15.71 13.10
N TYR A 165 -16.28 16.36 11.94
CA TYR A 165 -16.06 15.71 10.65
C TYR A 165 -14.62 15.21 10.50
N LEU A 166 -13.62 16.03 10.78
CA LEU A 166 -12.21 15.64 10.65
C LEU A 166 -11.84 14.52 11.63
N VAL A 167 -12.32 14.59 12.87
CA VAL A 167 -12.11 13.54 13.88
C VAL A 167 -12.77 12.24 13.44
N SER A 168 -14.02 12.31 12.97
CA SER A 168 -14.79 11.14 12.52
C SER A 168 -14.18 10.52 11.27
N LYS A 169 -13.76 11.33 10.31
CA LYS A 169 -13.08 10.90 9.09
C LYS A 169 -11.73 10.26 9.41
N THR A 170 -10.94 10.87 10.27
CA THR A 170 -9.65 10.31 10.71
C THR A 170 -9.85 8.99 11.43
N ARG A 171 -10.85 8.90 12.31
CA ARG A 171 -11.22 7.67 13.01
C ARG A 171 -11.64 6.57 12.03
N LEU A 172 -12.52 6.87 11.07
CA LEU A 172 -12.98 5.91 10.06
C LEU A 172 -11.80 5.39 9.23
N LEU A 173 -10.99 6.31 8.69
CA LEU A 173 -9.78 5.96 7.94
C LEU A 173 -8.82 5.11 8.78
N TRP A 174 -8.62 5.46 10.06
CA TRP A 174 -7.78 4.67 10.95
C TRP A 174 -8.33 3.26 11.14
N PHE A 175 -9.63 3.11 11.42
CA PHE A 175 -10.27 1.79 11.57
C PHE A 175 -10.15 0.95 10.30
N GLU A 176 -10.43 1.53 9.13
CA GLU A 176 -10.29 0.86 7.84
C GLU A 176 -8.84 0.42 7.59
N ASN A 177 -7.87 1.29 7.87
CA ASN A 177 -6.46 0.97 7.72
C ASN A 177 -5.99 -0.12 8.70
N VAL A 178 -6.42 -0.08 9.96
CA VAL A 178 -6.10 -1.12 10.94
C VAL A 178 -6.73 -2.46 10.53
N ARG A 179 -8.00 -2.46 10.12
CA ARG A 179 -8.69 -3.65 9.63
C ARG A 179 -7.99 -4.22 8.41
N TYR A 180 -7.62 -3.37 7.46
CA TYR A 180 -6.88 -3.77 6.26
C TYR A 180 -5.50 -4.34 6.61
N ARG A 181 -4.76 -3.70 7.53
CA ARG A 181 -3.47 -4.21 8.02
C ARG A 181 -3.61 -5.60 8.64
N LYS A 182 -4.60 -5.80 9.52
CA LYS A 182 -4.90 -7.12 10.13
C LYS A 182 -5.25 -8.15 9.07
N TYR A 183 -6.13 -7.80 8.13
CA TYR A 183 -6.49 -8.67 7.01
C TYR A 183 -5.27 -9.06 6.18
N CYS A 184 -4.42 -8.10 5.78
CA CYS A 184 -3.20 -8.39 5.02
C CYS A 184 -2.21 -9.26 5.80
N GLN A 185 -2.13 -9.12 7.12
CA GLN A 185 -1.29 -9.99 7.95
C GLN A 185 -1.80 -11.43 7.96
N ILE A 186 -3.11 -11.62 8.17
CA ILE A 186 -3.76 -12.94 8.14
C ILE A 186 -3.63 -13.56 6.75
N ARG A 187 -3.93 -12.80 5.69
CA ARG A 187 -3.81 -13.25 4.30
C ARG A 187 -2.39 -13.71 3.98
N ARG A 188 -1.37 -12.94 4.39
CA ARG A 188 0.04 -13.33 4.19
C ARG A 188 0.36 -14.65 4.91
N ARG A 189 -0.10 -14.81 6.15
CA ARG A 189 0.10 -16.05 6.92
C ARG A 189 -0.63 -17.24 6.29
N LEU A 190 -1.82 -17.02 5.75
CA LEU A 190 -2.61 -18.07 5.09
C LEU A 190 -1.92 -18.51 3.79
N VAL A 191 -1.58 -17.55 2.93
CA VAL A 191 -0.90 -17.82 1.64
C VAL A 191 0.47 -18.48 1.83
N SER A 192 1.17 -18.17 2.93
CA SER A 192 2.48 -18.77 3.21
C SER A 192 2.40 -20.24 3.65
N ARG A 193 1.28 -20.67 4.26
CA ARG A 193 1.14 -22.02 4.83
C ARG A 193 0.15 -22.92 4.10
N LEU A 194 -0.85 -22.37 3.43
CA LEU A 194 -1.92 -23.13 2.79
C LEU A 194 -1.47 -23.66 1.42
N PHE A 195 -1.50 -24.98 1.23
CA PHE A 195 -1.17 -25.62 -0.04
C PHE A 195 -2.11 -25.19 -1.17
N LEU A 196 -3.41 -25.05 -0.88
CA LEU A 196 -4.42 -24.62 -1.86
C LEU A 196 -4.18 -23.20 -2.42
N ALA A 197 -3.49 -22.33 -1.66
CA ALA A 197 -3.18 -20.98 -2.12
C ALA A 197 -1.98 -20.93 -3.08
N LYS A 198 -1.24 -22.03 -3.22
CA LYS A 198 0.00 -22.11 -3.99
C LYS A 198 -0.24 -22.92 -5.25
N LYS A 199 -0.01 -22.27 -6.41
CA LYS A 199 -0.24 -22.88 -7.73
C LYS A 199 0.52 -24.20 -7.94
N ALA A 200 1.73 -24.33 -7.37
CA ALA A 200 2.55 -25.53 -7.49
C ALA A 200 1.95 -26.76 -6.79
N PHE A 201 1.22 -26.57 -5.69
CA PHE A 201 0.65 -27.68 -4.91
C PHE A 201 -0.83 -27.93 -5.22
N PHE A 202 -1.56 -26.90 -5.66
CA PHE A 202 -3.02 -26.98 -5.84
C PHE A 202 -3.45 -28.08 -6.82
N SER A 203 -2.90 -28.11 -8.03
CA SER A 203 -3.28 -29.09 -9.06
C SER A 203 -2.99 -30.52 -8.62
N ILE A 204 -1.85 -30.73 -7.98
CA ILE A 204 -1.42 -32.05 -7.52
C ILE A 204 -2.22 -32.50 -6.31
N LEU A 205 -2.54 -31.61 -5.37
CA LEU A 205 -3.39 -31.94 -4.23
C LEU A 205 -4.80 -32.36 -4.68
N MET A 206 -5.37 -31.69 -5.68
CA MET A 206 -6.65 -32.09 -6.27
C MET A 206 -6.58 -33.47 -6.92
N GLU A 207 -5.47 -33.77 -7.60
CA GLU A 207 -5.27 -35.10 -8.21
C GLU A 207 -5.07 -36.19 -7.15
N ILE A 208 -4.30 -35.94 -6.09
CA ILE A 208 -4.16 -36.86 -4.96
C ILE A 208 -5.54 -37.11 -4.33
N ASN A 209 -6.34 -36.06 -4.10
CA ASN A 209 -7.69 -36.22 -3.57
C ASN A 209 -8.57 -37.11 -4.47
N ARG A 210 -8.46 -36.98 -5.79
CA ARG A 210 -9.14 -37.88 -6.73
C ARG A 210 -8.71 -39.35 -6.52
N GLN A 211 -7.40 -39.61 -6.47
CA GLN A 211 -6.88 -40.96 -6.22
C GLN A 211 -7.33 -41.51 -4.87
N THR A 212 -7.40 -40.65 -3.85
CA THR A 212 -7.91 -40.98 -2.52
C THR A 212 -9.39 -41.37 -2.54
N VAL A 213 -10.22 -40.74 -3.37
CA VAL A 213 -11.62 -41.15 -3.58
C VAL A 213 -11.71 -42.47 -4.34
N ASP A 214 -10.86 -42.69 -5.34
CA ASP A 214 -10.81 -43.95 -6.10
C ASP A 214 -10.49 -45.13 -5.17
N VAL A 215 -9.58 -44.95 -4.21
CA VAL A 215 -9.29 -45.92 -3.14
C VAL A 215 -10.55 -46.31 -2.35
N ARG A 216 -11.35 -45.33 -1.92
CA ARG A 216 -12.56 -45.57 -1.12
C ARG A 216 -13.63 -46.36 -1.87
N ASN A 217 -13.62 -46.30 -3.21
CA ASN A 217 -14.59 -47.00 -4.05
C ASN A 217 -14.21 -48.45 -4.38
N VAL A 218 -13.02 -48.91 -3.98
CA VAL A 218 -12.58 -50.30 -4.22
C VAL A 218 -13.36 -51.25 -3.30
N LYS A 219 -14.06 -52.21 -3.88
CA LYS A 219 -14.82 -53.23 -3.13
C LYS A 219 -13.94 -54.43 -2.81
N PHE A 220 -13.88 -54.82 -1.53
CA PHE A 220 -13.15 -56.01 -1.08
C PHE A 220 -13.98 -57.30 -1.12
N ILE A 221 -15.30 -57.15 -1.03
CA ILE A 221 -16.25 -58.24 -1.03
C ILE A 221 -17.16 -58.07 -2.22
N GLN A 222 -17.24 -59.11 -3.05
CA GLN A 222 -18.20 -59.16 -4.13
C GLN A 222 -19.17 -60.30 -3.87
N VAL A 223 -20.40 -59.96 -3.47
CA VAL A 223 -21.52 -60.90 -3.42
C VAL A 223 -22.41 -60.60 -4.62
N LYS A 224 -22.61 -61.58 -5.50
CA LYS A 224 -23.57 -61.42 -6.60
C LYS A 224 -24.96 -61.79 -6.09
N ASP A 225 -25.92 -60.90 -6.33
CA ASP A 225 -27.32 -61.13 -5.95
C ASP A 225 -27.89 -62.35 -6.68
N LYS A 226 -28.66 -63.17 -5.96
CA LYS A 226 -29.38 -64.35 -6.48
C LYS A 226 -28.50 -65.54 -6.93
N THR A 227 -27.26 -65.60 -6.46
CA THR A 227 -26.36 -66.75 -6.65
C THR A 227 -26.08 -67.45 -5.33
N THR A 228 -26.29 -68.76 -5.28
CA THR A 228 -25.83 -69.63 -4.19
C THR A 228 -24.42 -70.10 -4.48
N TYR A 229 -23.52 -69.95 -3.50
CA TYR A 229 -22.13 -70.37 -3.63
C TYR A 229 -21.86 -71.60 -2.76
N SER A 230 -21.05 -72.53 -3.26
CA SER A 230 -20.31 -73.43 -2.37
C SER A 230 -19.29 -72.62 -1.56
N ILE A 231 -18.93 -73.07 -0.36
CA ILE A 231 -17.93 -72.40 0.48
C ILE A 231 -16.60 -72.25 -0.28
N ASP A 232 -16.19 -73.29 -1.01
CA ASP A 232 -14.95 -73.32 -1.78
C ASP A 232 -15.01 -72.34 -2.97
N ASP A 233 -16.10 -72.36 -3.73
CA ASP A 233 -16.32 -71.44 -4.87
C ASP A 233 -16.37 -69.97 -4.41
N PHE A 234 -16.97 -69.70 -3.26
CA PHE A 234 -16.99 -68.38 -2.66
C PHE A 234 -15.59 -67.95 -2.24
N ALA A 235 -14.83 -68.82 -1.58
CA ALA A 235 -13.47 -68.53 -1.13
C ALA A 235 -12.53 -68.24 -2.33
N GLU A 236 -12.65 -69.00 -3.42
CA GLU A 236 -11.90 -68.77 -4.66
C GLU A 236 -12.30 -67.44 -5.31
N SER A 237 -13.60 -67.16 -5.43
CA SER A 237 -14.09 -65.88 -5.97
C SER A 237 -13.63 -64.69 -5.14
N GLN A 238 -13.68 -64.75 -3.80
CA GLN A 238 -13.19 -63.65 -2.94
C GLN A 238 -11.67 -63.51 -3.01
N THR A 239 -10.92 -64.60 -3.23
CA THR A 239 -9.47 -64.53 -3.41
C THR A 239 -9.12 -63.84 -4.73
N GLY A 240 -9.87 -64.10 -5.80
CA GLY A 240 -9.76 -63.37 -7.06
C GLY A 240 -10.04 -61.87 -6.92
N VAL A 241 -11.15 -61.52 -6.25
CA VAL A 241 -11.53 -60.10 -6.00
C VAL A 241 -10.49 -59.38 -5.16
N ARG A 242 -9.99 -60.01 -4.08
CA ARG A 242 -8.91 -59.43 -3.26
C ARG A 242 -7.62 -59.25 -4.06
N SER A 243 -7.23 -60.21 -4.89
CA SER A 243 -6.06 -60.06 -5.77
C SER A 243 -6.22 -58.89 -6.76
N GLN A 244 -7.42 -58.71 -7.32
CA GLN A 244 -7.70 -57.58 -8.21
C GLN A 244 -7.68 -56.24 -7.45
N ALA A 245 -8.28 -56.20 -6.26
CA ALA A 245 -8.25 -55.02 -5.39
C ALA A 245 -6.80 -54.62 -5.05
N THR A 246 -5.95 -55.58 -4.64
CA THR A 246 -4.53 -55.32 -4.36
C THR A 246 -3.80 -54.69 -5.54
N LYS A 247 -4.00 -55.19 -6.77
CA LYS A 247 -3.40 -54.60 -7.97
C LYS A 247 -3.86 -53.15 -8.22
N VAL A 248 -5.13 -52.86 -7.93
CA VAL A 248 -5.66 -51.49 -8.02
C VAL A 248 -5.00 -50.59 -6.98
N PHE A 249 -4.83 -51.06 -5.74
CA PHE A 249 -4.13 -50.32 -4.69
C PHE A 249 -2.68 -50.01 -5.05
N GLU A 250 -1.92 -51.01 -5.51
CA GLU A 250 -0.55 -50.83 -5.98
C GLU A 250 -0.48 -49.76 -7.08
N SER A 251 -1.38 -49.84 -8.07
CA SER A 251 -1.46 -48.84 -9.15
C SER A 251 -1.78 -47.43 -8.65
N ILE A 252 -2.65 -47.29 -7.65
CA ILE A 252 -2.97 -45.97 -7.08
C ILE A 252 -1.80 -45.43 -6.27
N CYS A 253 -1.14 -46.27 -5.47
CA CYS A 253 0.07 -45.90 -4.73
C CYS A 253 1.18 -45.40 -5.67
N ASP A 254 1.43 -46.10 -6.78
CA ASP A 254 2.41 -45.69 -7.79
C ASP A 254 2.06 -44.34 -8.43
N LYS A 255 0.77 -44.09 -8.71
CA LYS A 255 0.31 -42.79 -9.23
C LYS A 255 0.54 -41.68 -8.22
N VAL A 256 0.20 -41.89 -6.95
CA VAL A 256 0.41 -40.90 -5.89
C VAL A 256 1.91 -40.62 -5.71
N GLN A 257 2.75 -41.65 -5.74
CA GLN A 257 4.21 -41.48 -5.68
C GLN A 257 4.73 -40.65 -6.86
N THR A 258 4.30 -40.97 -8.09
CA THR A 258 4.70 -40.24 -9.30
C THR A 258 4.29 -38.76 -9.22
N LEU A 259 3.10 -38.47 -8.67
CA LEU A 259 2.62 -37.11 -8.46
C LEU A 259 3.46 -36.34 -7.43
N LEU A 260 3.86 -37.00 -6.34
CA LEU A 260 4.74 -36.40 -5.32
C LEU A 260 6.13 -36.12 -5.89
N GLU A 261 6.71 -37.06 -6.63
CA GLU A 261 8.00 -36.89 -7.32
C GLU A 261 7.95 -35.71 -8.30
N LYS A 262 6.86 -35.57 -9.06
CA LYS A 262 6.65 -34.43 -9.95
C LYS A 262 6.64 -33.09 -9.21
N VAL A 263 5.98 -33.00 -8.05
CA VAL A 263 5.98 -31.77 -7.23
C VAL A 263 7.38 -31.46 -6.70
N CYS A 264 8.10 -32.48 -6.23
CA CYS A 264 9.48 -32.35 -5.79
C CYS A 264 10.36 -31.76 -6.90
N GLU A 265 10.25 -32.29 -8.12
CA GLU A 265 11.01 -31.82 -9.28
C GLU A 265 10.59 -30.41 -9.72
N ASP A 266 9.29 -30.12 -9.81
CA ASP A 266 8.77 -28.81 -10.22
C ASP A 266 9.20 -27.69 -9.26
N VAL A 267 9.14 -27.92 -7.94
CA VAL A 267 9.52 -26.92 -6.94
C VAL A 267 11.04 -26.77 -6.88
N SER A 268 11.80 -27.88 -6.97
CA SER A 268 13.27 -27.85 -6.93
C SER A 268 13.87 -27.22 -8.19
N SER A 269 13.35 -27.56 -9.36
CA SER A 269 13.77 -26.98 -10.64
C SER A 269 13.50 -25.47 -10.69
N ARG A 270 12.37 -25.00 -10.15
CA ARG A 270 12.06 -23.57 -10.03
C ARG A 270 13.08 -22.82 -9.17
N VAL A 271 13.52 -23.39 -8.04
CA VAL A 271 14.59 -22.80 -7.22
C VAL A 271 15.89 -22.73 -8.02
N ARG A 272 16.28 -23.84 -8.67
CA ARG A 272 17.51 -23.92 -9.46
C ARG A 272 17.54 -22.89 -10.60
N GLN A 273 16.44 -22.71 -11.31
CA GLN A 273 16.31 -21.70 -12.38
C GLN A 273 16.47 -20.27 -11.84
N LEU A 274 15.89 -19.97 -10.67
CA LEU A 274 15.98 -18.65 -10.06
C LEU A 274 17.37 -18.35 -9.48
N GLU A 275 18.09 -19.37 -9.03
CA GLU A 275 19.47 -19.28 -8.53
C GLU A 275 20.48 -19.09 -9.67
N LEU A 276 20.41 -19.91 -10.72
CA LEU A 276 21.32 -19.84 -11.86
C LEU A 276 21.14 -18.57 -12.71
N GLY A 277 19.98 -17.91 -12.64
CA GLY A 277 19.70 -16.69 -13.39
C GLY A 277 19.36 -16.93 -14.84
N PRO A 278 19.09 -15.86 -15.62
CA PRO A 278 18.85 -16.02 -17.05
C PRO A 278 20.06 -16.74 -17.65
N LYS A 279 19.83 -17.90 -18.26
CA LYS A 279 20.85 -18.58 -19.04
C LYS A 279 21.36 -17.59 -20.07
N GLU A 280 22.66 -17.32 -20.07
CA GLU A 280 23.32 -16.47 -21.06
C GLU A 280 23.07 -16.97 -22.51
N ASP A 281 22.63 -18.22 -22.66
CA ASP A 281 22.31 -18.87 -23.93
C ASP A 281 21.08 -18.30 -24.67
N GLU A 282 20.13 -17.63 -24.00
CA GLU A 282 19.00 -16.97 -24.70
C GLU A 282 19.29 -15.51 -25.09
N ALA A 283 20.34 -14.91 -24.51
CA ALA A 283 20.77 -13.57 -24.92
C ALA A 283 21.56 -13.60 -26.24
N ALA A 284 22.17 -14.74 -26.60
CA ALA A 284 22.93 -14.89 -27.84
C ALA A 284 22.06 -15.09 -29.09
N ASN A 285 20.78 -15.44 -28.94
CA ASN A 285 19.90 -15.78 -30.07
C ASN A 285 18.85 -14.70 -30.40
N SER A 286 18.92 -13.52 -29.78
CA SER A 286 18.10 -12.36 -30.15
C SER A 286 18.96 -11.29 -30.82
N ASN A 287 18.98 -11.30 -32.15
CA ASN A 287 19.58 -10.28 -33.01
C ASN A 287 18.80 -8.93 -32.94
N GLY A 288 18.51 -8.45 -31.73
CA GLY A 288 17.72 -7.26 -31.47
C GLY A 288 18.35 -6.38 -30.41
N LYS A 289 18.99 -5.29 -30.86
CA LYS A 289 19.36 -4.06 -30.12
C LYS A 289 19.10 -4.14 -28.61
N VAL A 290 20.14 -4.44 -27.83
CA VAL A 290 20.12 -4.38 -26.36
C VAL A 290 19.84 -2.93 -25.94
N ARG A 291 18.58 -2.59 -25.72
CA ARG A 291 18.20 -1.34 -25.03
C ARG A 291 18.68 -1.51 -23.59
N SER A 292 19.67 -0.70 -23.18
CA SER A 292 20.14 -0.67 -21.79
C SER A 292 18.94 -0.39 -20.89
N LYS A 293 18.57 -1.36 -20.05
CA LYS A 293 17.49 -1.18 -19.07
C LYS A 293 17.83 -0.01 -18.16
N SER A 294 16.83 0.78 -17.78
CA SER A 294 17.03 1.86 -16.80
C SER A 294 17.49 1.27 -15.47
N MET A 295 18.43 1.93 -14.78
CA MET A 295 18.96 1.50 -13.47
C MET A 295 17.84 1.26 -12.43
N GLN A 296 16.73 2.00 -12.52
CA GLN A 296 15.55 1.79 -11.67
C GLN A 296 14.82 0.47 -11.97
N GLN A 297 14.72 0.11 -13.25
CA GLN A 297 14.09 -1.12 -13.70
C GLN A 297 14.94 -2.34 -13.30
N GLU A 298 16.25 -2.25 -13.47
CA GLU A 298 17.18 -3.31 -13.06
C GLU A 298 17.14 -3.56 -11.55
N LYS A 299 17.09 -2.49 -10.74
CA LYS A 299 16.91 -2.61 -9.29
C LYS A 299 15.57 -3.27 -8.93
N GLN A 300 14.50 -2.94 -9.65
CA GLN A 300 13.19 -3.52 -9.38
C GLN A 300 13.09 -4.99 -9.80
N GLU A 301 13.70 -5.37 -10.92
CA GLU A 301 13.84 -6.76 -11.37
C GLU A 301 14.68 -7.58 -10.37
N ALA A 302 15.79 -7.04 -9.88
CA ALA A 302 16.62 -7.70 -8.86
C ALA A 302 15.84 -7.96 -7.55
N ILE A 303 15.07 -6.98 -7.08
CA ILE A 303 14.20 -7.14 -5.91
C ILE A 303 13.11 -8.18 -6.16
N ALA A 304 12.46 -8.16 -7.34
CA ALA A 304 11.44 -9.13 -7.70
C ALA A 304 12.02 -10.55 -7.76
N ARG A 305 13.22 -10.72 -8.32
CA ARG A 305 13.94 -12.00 -8.36
C ARG A 305 14.27 -12.49 -6.97
N GLN A 306 14.78 -11.63 -6.08
CA GLN A 306 15.06 -12.00 -4.70
C GLN A 306 13.78 -12.43 -3.95
N ARG A 307 12.67 -11.73 -4.18
CA ARG A 307 11.35 -12.10 -3.63
C ARG A 307 10.88 -13.45 -4.16
N ALA A 308 10.99 -13.70 -5.47
CA ALA A 308 10.61 -14.98 -6.08
C ALA A 308 11.45 -16.15 -5.55
N LEU A 309 12.76 -15.95 -5.39
CA LEU A 309 13.68 -16.93 -4.82
C LEU A 309 13.31 -17.25 -3.36
N ALA A 310 13.04 -16.23 -2.54
CA ALA A 310 12.62 -16.43 -1.15
C ALA A 310 11.31 -17.23 -1.06
N LEU A 311 10.35 -16.98 -1.95
CA LEU A 311 9.10 -17.75 -2.02
C LEU A 311 9.35 -19.19 -2.46
N ALA A 312 10.19 -19.42 -3.46
CA ALA A 312 10.51 -20.75 -3.95
C ALA A 312 11.24 -21.59 -2.88
N ARG A 313 12.17 -21.00 -2.11
CA ARG A 313 12.80 -21.66 -0.95
C ARG A 313 11.81 -22.00 0.15
N GLN A 314 10.84 -21.13 0.40
CA GLN A 314 9.76 -21.45 1.33
C GLN A 314 8.92 -22.63 0.84
N GLU A 315 8.64 -22.71 -0.46
CA GLU A 315 7.91 -23.84 -1.06
C GLU A 315 8.69 -25.15 -0.90
N VAL A 316 10.02 -25.14 -1.05
CA VAL A 316 10.88 -26.30 -0.74
C VAL A 316 10.73 -26.74 0.72
N GLY A 317 10.73 -25.81 1.66
CA GLY A 317 10.54 -26.13 3.08
C GLY A 317 9.15 -26.72 3.42
N LEU A 318 8.17 -26.60 2.52
CA LEU A 318 6.81 -27.11 2.71
C LEU A 318 6.61 -28.52 2.12
N LEU A 319 7.51 -29.00 1.27
CA LEU A 319 7.43 -30.31 0.61
C LEU A 319 7.27 -31.46 1.61
N THR A 320 8.03 -31.45 2.71
CA THR A 320 7.93 -32.49 3.74
C THR A 320 6.53 -32.55 4.37
N ASN A 321 5.91 -31.39 4.62
CA ASN A 321 4.56 -31.34 5.18
C ASN A 321 3.51 -31.75 4.14
N PHE A 322 3.77 -31.47 2.86
CA PHE A 322 2.89 -31.88 1.76
C PHE A 322 2.90 -33.41 1.59
N ILE A 323 4.07 -34.04 1.63
CA ILE A 323 4.21 -35.51 1.57
C ILE A 323 3.48 -36.15 2.76
N ARG A 324 3.66 -35.62 3.97
CA ARG A 324 2.93 -36.10 5.16
C ARG A 324 1.42 -35.96 5.01
N LEU A 325 0.94 -34.86 4.42
CA LEU A 325 -0.49 -34.68 4.17
C LEU A 325 -1.02 -35.74 3.19
N ALA A 326 -0.30 -36.01 2.10
CA ALA A 326 -0.68 -37.04 1.13
C ALA A 326 -0.73 -38.43 1.77
N ASP A 327 0.26 -38.77 2.59
CA ASP A 327 0.30 -40.01 3.37
C ASP A 327 -0.92 -40.12 4.30
N TYR A 328 -1.22 -39.08 5.08
CA TYR A 328 -2.41 -39.08 5.93
C TYR A 328 -3.73 -39.21 5.17
N MET A 329 -3.86 -38.59 3.98
CA MET A 329 -5.06 -38.75 3.14
C MET A 329 -5.24 -40.19 2.65
N MET A 330 -4.14 -40.86 2.29
CA MET A 330 -4.15 -42.26 1.88
C MET A 330 -4.50 -43.18 3.05
N VAL A 331 -3.85 -43.00 4.20
CA VAL A 331 -4.11 -43.78 5.42
C VAL A 331 -5.54 -43.59 5.91
N GLU A 332 -6.05 -42.35 5.94
CA GLU A 332 -7.45 -42.08 6.28
C GLU A 332 -8.40 -42.86 5.39
N SER A 333 -8.11 -42.92 4.09
CA SER A 333 -9.02 -43.54 3.12
C SER A 333 -8.98 -45.06 3.17
N LEU A 334 -7.81 -45.64 3.44
CA LEU A 334 -7.71 -47.06 3.77
C LEU A 334 -8.47 -47.38 5.07
N MET A 335 -8.36 -46.53 6.09
CA MET A 335 -9.07 -46.71 7.35
C MET A 335 -10.59 -46.63 7.14
N THR A 336 -11.09 -45.58 6.47
CA THR A 336 -12.53 -45.44 6.16
C THR A 336 -13.04 -46.67 5.44
N LEU A 337 -12.30 -47.15 4.46
CA LEU A 337 -12.66 -48.35 3.74
C LEU A 337 -12.73 -49.58 4.65
N THR A 338 -11.81 -49.76 5.59
CA THR A 338 -11.84 -50.90 6.53
C THR A 338 -12.99 -50.83 7.53
N VAL A 339 -13.55 -49.65 7.78
CA VAL A 339 -14.71 -49.46 8.66
C VAL A 339 -16.02 -49.62 7.90
N GLU A 340 -16.05 -49.23 6.62
CA GLU A 340 -17.24 -49.30 5.77
C GLU A 340 -17.41 -50.63 5.03
N SER A 341 -16.32 -51.39 4.84
CA SER A 341 -16.33 -52.77 4.31
C SER A 341 -16.71 -53.78 5.37
#